data_AF-A0AAD4Y962-F1
#
_entry.id   AF-A0AAD4Y962-F1
#
_cell.length_a   1.000
_cell.length_b   1.000
_cell.length_c   1.000
_cell.angle_alpha   90.00
_cell.angle_beta   90.00
_cell.angle_gamma   90.00
#
_symmetry.space_group_name_H-M   'P 1'
#
loop_
_entity.id
_entity.type
_entity.pdbx_description
1 polymer ?
#
loop_
_entity_poly.entity_id
_entity_poly.type
_entity_poly.pdbx_seq_one_letter_code
_entity_poly.pdbx_strand_id
1 'polypeptide(L)'
;MTVAYHEAGHAVEGWFLEHADPLLKVSIVPRLKGLSYAQCLPREQYVYTQEQLFDHMCAMLGGCVAEQLFFRRVTTGAQDDLRKVTQSACAQIVQFGMSEKLGQVSFDLPRPGEALVEKPFSEATAQLMD
;
A
#
# COMPACT_ATOMS: atom_id res chain seq x y z
N MET A 1 2.87 -0.41 -23.46
CA MET A 1 3.25 0.96 -23.03
C MET A 1 2.71 1.28 -21.65
N THR A 2 1.46 0.97 -21.32
CA THR A 2 0.87 1.19 -19.98
C THR A 2 1.74 0.68 -18.83
N VAL A 3 2.23 -0.57 -18.92
CA VAL A 3 3.11 -1.18 -17.92
C VAL A 3 4.38 -0.36 -17.66
N ALA A 4 4.98 0.25 -18.69
CA ALA A 4 6.20 1.04 -18.51
C ALA A 4 5.95 2.33 -17.71
N TYR A 5 4.79 2.96 -17.92
CA TYR A 5 4.40 4.15 -17.16
C TYR A 5 3.96 3.79 -15.74
N HIS A 6 3.33 2.64 -15.56
CA HIS A 6 3.01 2.10 -14.24
C HIS A 6 4.28 1.92 -13.41
N GLU A 7 5.28 1.22 -13.95
CA GLU A 7 6.56 1.05 -13.27
C GLU A 7 7.34 2.35 -13.09
N ALA A 8 7.24 3.27 -14.04
CA ALA A 8 7.83 4.61 -13.89
C ALA A 8 7.16 5.40 -12.77
N GLY A 9 5.85 5.22 -12.53
CA GLY A 9 5.13 5.82 -11.41
C GLY A 9 5.71 5.39 -10.06
N HIS A 10 5.89 4.09 -9.85
CA HIS A 10 6.56 3.58 -8.64
C HIS A 10 7.99 4.11 -8.50
N ALA A 11 8.73 4.14 -9.61
CA ALA A 11 10.11 4.58 -9.61
C ALA A 11 10.27 6.05 -9.21
N VAL A 12 9.40 6.92 -9.74
CA VAL A 12 9.43 8.36 -9.48
C VAL A 12 9.01 8.64 -8.04
N GLU A 13 7.87 8.11 -7.59
CA GLU A 13 7.43 8.28 -6.20
C GLU A 13 8.49 7.77 -5.21
N GLY A 14 8.99 6.55 -5.41
CA GLY A 14 10.04 5.97 -4.56
C GLY A 14 11.37 6.71 -4.58
N TRP A 15 11.62 7.57 -5.57
CA TRP A 15 12.81 8.41 -5.63
C TRP A 15 12.66 9.73 -4.86
N PHE A 16 11.46 10.30 -4.83
CA PHE A 16 11.21 11.62 -4.23
C PHE A 16 10.74 11.55 -2.77
N LEU A 17 10.16 10.43 -2.34
CA LEU A 17 9.69 10.24 -0.96
C LEU A 17 10.87 9.97 -0.01
N GLU A 18 10.85 10.61 1.15
CA GLU A 18 11.96 10.57 2.13
C GLU A 18 12.11 9.17 2.75
N HIS A 19 10.99 8.53 3.03
CA HIS A 19 10.95 7.27 3.76
C HIS A 19 10.76 6.04 2.87
N ALA A 20 10.65 6.22 1.55
CA ALA A 20 10.54 5.10 0.64
C ALA A 20 11.80 4.22 0.66
N ASP A 21 11.60 2.92 0.41
CA ASP A 21 12.69 1.97 0.28
C ASP A 21 13.56 2.31 -0.95
N PRO A 22 14.90 2.24 -0.84
CA PRO A 22 15.79 2.52 -1.95
C PRO A 22 15.51 1.64 -3.17
N LEU A 23 15.19 2.28 -4.28
CA LEU A 23 14.94 1.62 -5.56
C LEU A 23 16.27 1.12 -6.17
N LEU A 24 16.40 -0.19 -6.34
CA LEU A 24 17.60 -0.82 -6.93
C LEU A 24 17.47 -1.03 -8.43
N LYS A 25 16.31 -1.49 -8.89
CA LYS A 25 16.09 -1.85 -10.29
C LYS A 25 14.61 -1.82 -10.65
N VAL A 26 14.31 -1.29 -11.83
CA VAL A 26 12.98 -1.34 -12.44
C VAL A 26 13.06 -2.11 -13.74
N SER A 27 12.09 -3.00 -13.98
CA SER A 27 12.04 -3.83 -15.19
C SER A 27 10.62 -4.02 -15.67
N ILE A 28 10.41 -3.77 -16.96
CA ILE A 28 9.15 -4.01 -17.68
C ILE A 28 9.07 -5.40 -18.33
N VAL A 29 10.07 -6.24 -18.08
CA VAL A 29 10.13 -7.61 -18.61
C VAL A 29 9.29 -8.53 -17.72
N PRO A 30 8.30 -9.26 -18.27
CA PRO A 30 7.44 -10.14 -17.49
C PRO A 30 8.22 -11.29 -16.86
N ARG A 31 7.97 -11.56 -15.58
CA ARG A 31 8.39 -12.79 -14.89
C ARG A 31 7.16 -13.55 -14.40
N LEU A 32 7.32 -14.84 -14.09
CA LEU A 32 6.28 -15.85 -13.80
C LEU A 32 5.09 -15.47 -12.87
N LYS A 33 5.09 -14.30 -12.19
CA LYS A 33 3.99 -13.82 -11.32
C LYS A 33 3.63 -12.33 -11.48
N GLY A 34 4.11 -11.64 -12.52
CA GLY A 34 3.83 -10.22 -12.75
C GLY A 34 4.47 -9.69 -14.04
N LEU A 35 3.79 -8.78 -14.72
CA LEU A 35 4.23 -8.23 -16.01
C LEU A 35 5.48 -7.33 -15.91
N SER A 36 5.87 -6.94 -14.69
CA SER A 36 6.98 -6.03 -14.39
C SER A 36 7.29 -6.02 -12.88
N TYR A 37 8.46 -5.52 -12.47
CA TYR A 37 8.86 -5.50 -11.06
C TYR A 37 9.86 -4.36 -10.76
N ALA A 38 9.58 -3.61 -9.69
CA ALA A 38 10.51 -2.74 -8.99
C ALA A 38 11.14 -3.49 -7.81
N GLN A 39 12.47 -3.59 -7.80
CA GLN A 39 13.25 -4.17 -6.70
C GLN A 39 13.67 -3.05 -5.75
N CYS A 40 13.19 -3.11 -4.51
CA CYS A 40 13.61 -2.22 -3.43
C CYS A 40 14.46 -2.98 -2.41
N LEU A 41 15.39 -2.29 -1.75
CA LEU A 41 16.14 -2.84 -0.62
C LEU A 41 15.37 -2.55 0.67
N PRO A 42 14.75 -3.53 1.32
CA PRO A 42 14.02 -3.27 2.56
C PRO A 42 14.98 -2.76 3.64
N ARG A 43 14.62 -1.67 4.31
CA ARG A 43 15.33 -1.25 5.52
C ARG A 43 15.09 -2.29 6.62
N GLU A 44 16.12 -2.68 7.37
CA GLU A 44 15.98 -3.53 8.56
C GLU A 44 15.37 -2.72 9.71
N GLN A 45 14.10 -2.34 9.56
CA GLN A 45 13.34 -1.54 10.52
C GLN A 45 12.07 -2.29 10.92
N TYR A 46 11.88 -2.44 12.23
CA TYR A 46 10.74 -3.17 12.82
C TYR A 46 9.66 -2.26 13.40
N VAL A 47 9.93 -0.96 13.50
CA VAL A 47 9.03 0.04 14.08
C VAL A 47 8.90 1.17 13.08
N TYR A 48 7.68 1.47 12.64
CA TYR A 48 7.41 2.49 11.63
C TYR A 48 6.66 3.68 12.23
N THR A 49 7.00 4.89 11.79
CA THR A 49 6.18 6.08 12.08
C THR A 49 5.01 6.18 11.11
N GLN A 50 4.04 7.03 11.43
CA GLN A 50 2.90 7.28 10.54
C GLN A 50 3.36 7.91 9.22
N GLU A 51 4.36 8.81 9.23
CA GLU A 51 4.89 9.39 7.99
C GLU A 51 5.54 8.33 7.10
N GLN A 52 6.30 7.40 7.69
CA GLN A 52 6.93 6.31 6.93
C GLN A 52 5.90 5.38 6.28
N LEU A 53 4.85 5.01 7.01
CA LEU A 53 3.76 4.18 6.46
C LEU A 53 2.97 4.91 5.38
N PHE A 54 2.80 6.23 5.53
CA PHE A 54 2.17 7.08 4.53
C PHE A 54 2.98 7.12 3.23
N ASP A 55 4.28 7.41 3.31
CA ASP A 55 5.19 7.40 2.16
C ASP A 55 5.22 6.03 1.47
N HIS A 56 5.24 4.93 2.24
CA HIS A 56 5.14 3.59 1.67
C HIS A 56 3.84 3.37 0.88
N MET A 57 2.71 3.86 1.39
CA MET A 57 1.44 3.79 0.66
C MET A 57 1.46 4.66 -0.62
N CYS A 58 2.03 5.87 -0.56
CA CYS A 58 2.20 6.74 -1.73
C CYS A 58 3.06 6.08 -2.82
N ALA A 59 4.19 5.48 -2.45
CA ALA A 59 5.07 4.77 -3.38
C ALA A 59 4.35 3.61 -4.10
N MET A 60 3.46 2.89 -3.39
CA MET A 60 2.63 1.83 -3.99
C MET A 60 1.53 2.38 -4.90
N LEU A 61 0.96 3.55 -4.60
CA LEU A 61 -0.10 4.13 -5.44
C LEU A 61 0.44 4.79 -6.73
N GLY A 62 1.73 5.07 -6.80
CA GLY A 62 2.38 5.74 -7.93
C GLY A 62 2.08 5.12 -9.30
N GLY A 63 2.05 3.78 -9.39
CA GLY A 63 1.75 3.09 -10.65
C GLY A 63 0.34 3.36 -11.16
N CYS A 64 -0.67 3.27 -10.27
CA CYS A 64 -2.06 3.58 -10.59
C CYS A 64 -2.23 5.06 -10.99
N VAL A 65 -1.59 5.98 -10.25
CA VAL A 65 -1.63 7.42 -10.54
C VAL A 65 -1.03 7.74 -11.91
N ALA A 66 0.11 7.12 -12.25
CA ALA A 66 0.73 7.28 -13.56
C ALA A 66 -0.19 6.80 -14.69
N GLU A 67 -0.86 5.66 -14.51
CA GLU A 67 -1.83 5.18 -15.50
C GLU A 67 -2.98 6.17 -15.72
N GLN A 68 -3.55 6.71 -14.63
CA GLN A 68 -4.62 7.70 -14.70
C GLN A 68 -4.17 9.00 -15.36
N LEU A 69 -2.96 9.48 -15.04
CA LEU A 69 -2.45 10.75 -15.54
C LEU A 69 -2.20 10.71 -17.05
N PHE A 70 -1.56 9.64 -17.54
CA PHE A 70 -1.11 9.54 -18.94
C PHE A 70 -2.11 8.84 -19.86
N PHE A 71 -2.88 7.86 -19.36
CA PHE A 71 -3.81 7.07 -20.18
C PHE A 71 -5.28 7.31 -19.85
N ARG A 72 -5.60 8.08 -18.80
CA ARG A 72 -6.97 8.35 -18.35
C ARG A 72 -7.80 7.09 -18.09
N ARG A 73 -7.11 5.99 -17.77
CA ARG A 73 -7.68 4.65 -17.54
C ARG A 73 -6.84 3.95 -16.49
N VAL A 74 -7.49 3.15 -15.65
CA VAL A 74 -6.83 2.26 -14.69
C VAL A 74 -6.91 0.84 -15.23
N THR A 75 -5.83 0.08 -15.10
CA THR A 75 -5.78 -1.33 -15.49
C THR A 75 -5.82 -2.25 -14.27
N THR A 76 -6.02 -3.54 -14.53
CA THR A 76 -5.95 -4.58 -13.50
C THR A 76 -4.53 -4.80 -12.96
N GLY A 77 -3.50 -4.14 -13.53
CA GLY A 77 -2.11 -4.22 -13.08
C GLY A 77 -1.92 -3.71 -11.65
N ALA A 78 -2.69 -2.70 -11.24
CA ALA A 78 -2.61 -2.09 -9.91
C ALA A 78 -3.32 -2.88 -8.79
N GLN A 79 -3.88 -4.07 -9.08
CA GLN A 79 -4.66 -4.83 -8.11
C GLN A 79 -3.85 -5.19 -6.85
N ASP A 80 -2.59 -5.60 -7.02
CA ASP A 80 -1.75 -5.99 -5.90
C ASP A 80 -1.35 -4.79 -5.03
N ASP A 81 -1.07 -3.65 -5.65
CA ASP A 81 -0.72 -2.41 -4.95
C ASP A 81 -1.90 -1.89 -4.12
N LEU A 82 -3.10 -1.84 -4.72
CA LEU A 82 -4.31 -1.45 -4.01
C LEU A 82 -4.59 -2.36 -2.83
N ARG A 83 -4.43 -3.68 -3.00
CA ARG A 83 -4.62 -4.65 -1.92
C ARG A 83 -3.65 -4.38 -0.75
N LYS A 84 -2.37 -4.13 -1.03
CA LYS A 84 -1.36 -3.84 0.00
C LYS A 84 -1.62 -2.51 0.69
N VAL A 85 -1.99 -1.47 -0.06
CA VAL A 85 -2.34 -0.15 0.48
C VAL A 85 -3.54 -0.25 1.41
N THR A 86 -4.62 -0.94 1.00
CA THR A 86 -5.79 -1.16 1.84
C THR A 86 -5.42 -1.92 3.12
N GLN A 87 -4.62 -2.99 3.02
CA GLN A 87 -4.16 -3.73 4.19
C GLN A 87 -3.34 -2.86 5.15
N SER A 88 -2.45 -2.02 4.62
CA SER A 88 -1.65 -1.09 5.40
C SER A 88 -2.52 -0.05 6.11
N ALA A 89 -3.47 0.55 5.39
CA ALA A 89 -4.39 1.55 5.96
C ALA A 89 -5.27 0.92 7.06
N CYS A 90 -5.83 -0.26 6.82
CA CYS A 90 -6.61 -0.97 7.84
C CYS A 90 -5.75 -1.31 9.06
N ALA A 91 -4.50 -1.77 8.89
CA ALA A 91 -3.61 -2.05 10.02
C ALA A 91 -3.28 -0.78 10.82
N GLN A 92 -3.03 0.35 10.16
CA GLN A 92 -2.78 1.65 10.81
C GLN A 92 -3.96 2.07 11.69
N ILE A 93 -5.19 1.95 11.17
CA ILE A 93 -6.40 2.37 11.87
C ILE A 93 -6.79 1.38 12.98
N VAL A 94 -6.80 0.08 12.66
CA VAL A 94 -7.39 -0.97 13.51
C VAL A 94 -6.39 -1.53 14.52
N GLN A 95 -5.14 -1.76 14.12
CA GLN A 95 -4.13 -2.40 14.97
C GLN A 95 -3.19 -1.40 15.63
N PHE A 96 -2.74 -0.37 14.90
CA PHE A 96 -1.72 0.56 15.41
C PHE A 96 -2.31 1.78 16.13
N GLY A 97 -3.62 2.01 16.04
CA GLY A 97 -4.27 3.16 16.68
C GLY A 97 -3.82 4.50 16.11
N MET A 98 -3.44 4.55 14.83
CA MET A 98 -2.93 5.75 14.13
C MET A 98 -4.06 6.62 13.55
N SER A 99 -5.25 6.57 14.15
CA SER A 99 -6.41 7.39 13.75
C SER A 99 -6.81 8.33 14.88
N GLU A 100 -6.71 9.64 14.65
CA GLU A 100 -7.12 10.65 15.64
C GLU A 100 -8.59 10.52 16.05
N LYS A 101 -9.47 10.07 15.13
CA LYS A 101 -10.90 9.94 15.38
C LYS A 101 -11.26 8.75 16.28
N LEU A 102 -10.50 7.66 16.17
CA LEU A 102 -10.69 6.45 16.98
C LEU A 102 -9.88 6.50 18.27
N GLY A 103 -8.78 7.26 18.28
CA GLY A 103 -7.81 7.28 19.36
C GLY A 103 -6.88 6.08 19.35
N GLN A 104 -6.10 5.93 20.42
CA GLN A 104 -5.09 4.89 20.59
C GLN A 104 -5.72 3.57 21.07
N VAL A 105 -6.56 2.98 20.22
CA VAL A 105 -7.17 1.66 20.45
C VAL A 105 -6.64 0.65 19.44
N SER A 106 -6.56 -0.61 19.84
CA SER A 106 -6.05 -1.70 19.03
C SER A 106 -7.03 -2.87 19.05
N PHE A 107 -7.36 -3.38 17.87
CA PHE A 107 -8.21 -4.53 17.65
C PHE A 107 -7.49 -5.57 16.79
N ASP A 108 -7.81 -6.84 16.98
CA ASP A 108 -7.26 -7.92 16.16
C ASP A 108 -7.92 -7.95 14.77
N LEU A 109 -7.10 -7.86 13.72
CA LEU A 109 -7.53 -8.13 12.35
C LEU A 109 -7.48 -9.64 12.08
N PRO A 110 -8.51 -10.24 11.47
CA PRO A 110 -8.51 -11.64 11.08
C PRO A 110 -7.34 -11.92 10.14
N ARG A 111 -6.55 -12.96 10.43
CA ARG A 111 -5.49 -13.37 9.50
C ARG A 111 -6.07 -14.12 8.30
N PRO A 112 -5.42 -14.10 7.14
CA PRO A 112 -5.84 -14.90 5.99
C PRO A 112 -5.96 -16.38 6.37
N GLY A 113 -7.19 -16.92 6.36
CA GLY A 113 -7.48 -18.32 6.71
C GLY A 113 -8.07 -18.54 8.12
N GLU A 114 -8.16 -17.50 8.95
CA GLU A 114 -8.89 -17.55 10.21
C GLU A 114 -10.37 -17.22 10.00
N ALA A 115 -11.25 -17.92 10.71
CA ALA A 115 -12.68 -17.62 10.69
C ALA A 115 -12.92 -16.19 11.18
N LEU A 116 -13.81 -15.46 10.52
CA LEU A 116 -14.22 -14.13 10.93
C LEU A 116 -14.89 -14.23 12.30
N VAL A 117 -14.15 -13.97 13.37
CA VAL A 117 -14.71 -13.71 14.70
C VAL A 117 -15.59 -12.47 14.57
N GLU A 118 -16.74 -12.44 15.26
CA GLU A 118 -17.59 -11.25 15.31
C GLU A 118 -16.73 -10.01 15.54
N LYS A 119 -17.00 -8.95 14.76
CA LYS A 119 -16.21 -7.70 14.80
C LYS A 119 -16.13 -7.23 16.26
N PRO A 120 -14.94 -6.97 16.81
CA PRO A 120 -14.77 -6.59 18.22
C PRO A 120 -15.22 -5.14 18.52
N PHE A 121 -15.94 -4.50 17.59
CA PHE A 121 -16.36 -3.11 17.64
C PHE A 121 -17.76 -2.93 17.05
N SER A 122 -18.41 -1.82 17.42
CA SER A 122 -19.76 -1.50 16.97
C SER A 122 -19.84 -1.19 15.47
N GLU A 123 -21.02 -1.28 14.88
CA GLU A 123 -21.23 -0.91 13.47
C GLU A 123 -20.90 0.57 13.20
N ALA A 124 -21.16 1.45 14.16
CA ALA A 124 -20.78 2.87 14.05
C ALA A 124 -19.25 3.05 14.00
N THR A 125 -18.51 2.21 14.73
CA THR A 125 -17.04 2.18 14.68
C THR A 125 -16.54 1.61 13.35
N ALA A 126 -17.21 0.57 12.82
CA ALA A 126 -16.90 0.01 11.51
C ALA A 126 -17.05 1.06 10.39
N GLN A 127 -18.17 1.79 10.39
CA GLN A 127 -18.41 2.88 9.43
C GLN A 127 -17.42 4.05 9.56
N LEU A 128 -16.80 4.21 10.74
CA LEU A 128 -15.77 5.22 10.96
C LEU A 128 -14.39 4.77 10.47
N MET A 129 -14.17 3.45 10.35
CA MET A 129 -12.93 2.85 9.86
C MET A 129 -12.91 2.71 8.32
N ASP A 130 -14.07 2.51 7.71
CA ASP A 130 -14.28 2.45 6.25
C ASP A 130 -14.16 3.84 5.58
#